data_AF-A0A4Y9RZN3-F1
#
_entry.id   AF-A0A4Y9RZN3-F1
#
_cell.length_a   1.000
_cell.length_b   1.000
_cell.length_c   1.000
_cell.angle_alpha   90.00
_cell.angle_beta   90.00
_cell.angle_gamma   90.00
#
_symmetry.space_group_name_H-M   'P 1'
#
loop_
_entity.id
_entity.type
_entity.pdbx_description
1 polymer ?
#
loop_
_entity_poly.entity_id
_entity_poly.type
_entity_poly.pdbx_seq_one_letter_code
_entity_poly.pdbx_strand_id
1 'polypeptide(L)'
;MIVVEAVRPTARELRPITSGWGAIHWLNVLPLYVGFLGFLIFGLVAMGPDGDAYPPGLLFVFFVGTTVAWWASYRLAVWGNAKALRMAPAGSMDWRWTISEGGLRFESALQTVWTDWKAIKSVQEEKDRFVFLLLPTQSPVLSKRLLTEEQASTLRTLVDDLDRRGVLGAGVD
;
A
#
# COMPACT_ATOMS: atom_id res chain seq x y z
N MET A 1 0.27 -7.31 26.01
CA MET A 1 0.39 -5.91 25.52
C MET A 1 1.80 -5.73 24.97
N ILE A 2 1.93 -5.27 23.72
CA ILE A 2 3.22 -5.04 23.06
C ILE A 2 3.40 -3.54 22.93
N VAL A 3 4.54 -3.02 23.40
CA VAL A 3 4.90 -1.61 23.27
C VAL A 3 6.18 -1.52 22.46
N VAL A 4 6.15 -0.70 21.41
CA VAL A 4 7.29 -0.48 20.52
C VAL A 4 7.55 1.02 20.47
N GLU A 5 8.74 1.41 20.90
CA GLU A 5 9.18 2.80 20.87
C GLU A 5 9.87 3.12 19.54
N ALA A 6 9.91 4.39 19.17
CA ALA A 6 10.65 4.90 18.01
C ALA A 6 10.34 4.18 16.67
N VAL A 7 9.06 3.90 16.43
CA VAL A 7 8.62 3.29 15.17
C VAL A 7 8.75 4.29 14.03
N ARG A 8 9.74 4.02 13.18
CA ARG A 8 10.00 4.77 11.96
C ARG A 8 10.37 3.84 10.80
N PRO A 9 9.40 3.50 9.92
CA PRO A 9 9.66 2.62 8.79
C PRO A 9 10.64 3.22 7.77
N THR A 10 11.49 2.38 7.20
CA THR A 10 12.38 2.77 6.09
C THR A 10 11.66 2.79 4.74
N ALA A 11 12.25 3.37 3.69
CA ALA A 11 11.63 3.35 2.34
C ALA A 11 11.38 1.93 1.84
N ARG A 12 12.31 1.01 2.14
CA ARG A 12 12.18 -0.40 1.77
C ARG A 12 10.99 -1.05 2.48
N GLU A 13 10.78 -0.71 3.73
CA GLU A 13 9.67 -1.21 4.55
C GLU A 13 8.33 -0.53 4.21
N LEU A 14 8.32 0.61 3.50
CA LEU A 14 7.10 1.28 3.01
C LEU A 14 6.74 0.91 1.56
N ARG A 15 7.39 -0.11 0.99
CA ARG A 15 7.09 -0.56 -0.38
C ARG A 15 5.60 -0.95 -0.53
N PRO A 16 4.99 -0.76 -1.70
CA PRO A 16 3.59 -1.12 -1.94
C PRO A 16 3.33 -2.59 -1.64
N ILE A 17 2.14 -2.88 -1.12
CA ILE A 17 1.59 -4.24 -1.05
C ILE A 17 0.77 -4.51 -2.31
N THR A 18 0.92 -5.72 -2.85
CA THR A 18 0.20 -6.18 -4.04
C THR A 18 -0.90 -7.21 -3.71
N SER A 19 -1.03 -7.66 -2.47
CA SER A 19 -1.92 -8.75 -2.02
C SER A 19 -2.83 -8.36 -0.84
N GLY A 20 -3.93 -9.10 -0.65
CA GLY A 20 -4.85 -8.99 0.51
C GLY A 20 -5.96 -7.94 0.40
N TRP A 21 -5.83 -6.96 -0.49
CA TRP A 21 -6.92 -6.01 -0.76
C TRP A 21 -8.01 -6.58 -1.69
N GLY A 22 -7.73 -7.66 -2.42
CA GLY A 22 -8.68 -8.26 -3.36
C GLY A 22 -9.05 -7.29 -4.49
N ALA A 23 -10.33 -7.23 -4.87
CA ALA A 23 -10.83 -6.37 -5.94
C ALA A 23 -10.64 -4.86 -5.66
N ILE A 24 -10.60 -4.44 -4.38
CA ILE A 24 -10.43 -3.04 -3.98
C ILE A 24 -9.07 -2.49 -4.44
N HIS A 25 -8.05 -3.34 -4.53
CA HIS A 25 -6.76 -2.96 -5.11
C HIS A 25 -6.97 -2.43 -6.53
N TRP A 26 -7.62 -3.24 -7.38
CA TRP A 26 -7.86 -2.95 -8.79
C TRP A 26 -8.73 -1.71 -9.02
N LEU A 27 -9.71 -1.47 -8.15
CA LEU A 27 -10.51 -0.25 -8.19
C LEU A 27 -9.69 1.00 -7.88
N ASN A 28 -8.77 0.94 -6.90
CA ASN A 28 -7.92 2.09 -6.56
C ASN A 28 -6.86 2.39 -7.63
N VAL A 29 -6.38 1.37 -8.34
CA VAL A 29 -5.48 1.59 -9.48
C VAL A 29 -6.23 1.86 -10.79
N LEU A 30 -7.56 1.69 -10.84
CA LEU A 30 -8.41 1.95 -12.02
C LEU A 30 -8.19 3.33 -12.64
N PRO A 31 -8.16 4.45 -11.88
CA PRO A 31 -7.93 5.78 -12.46
C PRO A 31 -6.58 5.91 -13.17
N LEU A 32 -5.57 5.13 -12.75
CA LEU A 32 -4.27 5.06 -13.44
C LEU A 32 -4.39 4.32 -14.78
N TYR A 33 -5.37 3.42 -14.93
CA TYR A 33 -5.64 2.68 -16.16
C TYR A 33 -6.58 3.41 -17.12
N VAL A 34 -7.42 4.34 -16.66
CA VAL A 34 -8.35 5.09 -17.54
C VAL A 34 -7.61 5.89 -18.61
N GLY A 35 -6.52 6.56 -18.24
CA GLY A 35 -5.66 7.27 -19.20
C GLY A 35 -5.01 6.32 -20.21
N PHE A 36 -4.59 5.13 -19.77
CA PHE A 36 -4.02 4.09 -20.62
C PHE A 36 -5.06 3.54 -21.62
N LEU A 37 -6.28 3.28 -21.16
CA LEU A 37 -7.41 2.85 -22.00
C LEU A 37 -7.79 3.91 -23.04
N GLY A 38 -7.89 5.18 -22.63
CA GLY A 38 -8.16 6.28 -23.55
C GLY A 38 -7.07 6.44 -24.61
N PHE A 39 -5.80 6.25 -24.21
CA PHE A 39 -4.67 6.29 -25.13
C PHE A 39 -4.69 5.08 -26.09
N LEU A 40 -4.97 3.87 -25.61
CA LEU A 40 -5.14 2.68 -26.46
C LEU A 40 -6.27 2.84 -27.48
N ILE A 41 -7.42 3.33 -27.06
CA ILE A 41 -8.56 3.60 -27.94
C ILE A 41 -8.17 4.63 -29.00
N PHE A 42 -7.49 5.71 -28.60
CA PHE A 42 -6.97 6.70 -29.55
C PHE A 42 -5.99 6.09 -30.56
N GLY A 43 -5.04 5.26 -30.09
CA GLY A 43 -4.08 4.57 -30.96
C GLY A 43 -4.79 3.66 -31.97
N LEU A 44 -5.80 2.90 -31.55
CA LEU A 44 -6.60 2.04 -32.41
C LEU A 44 -7.44 2.85 -33.43
N VAL A 45 -8.06 3.95 -33.01
CA VAL A 45 -8.85 4.84 -33.89
C VAL A 45 -7.96 5.56 -34.90
N ALA A 46 -6.75 5.97 -34.50
CA ALA A 46 -5.77 6.61 -35.37
C ALA A 46 -5.25 5.68 -36.49
N MET A 47 -5.46 4.36 -36.37
CA MET A 47 -5.18 3.39 -37.44
C MET A 47 -6.31 3.20 -38.44
N GLY A 48 -7.46 3.83 -38.21
CA GLY A 48 -8.64 3.74 -39.05
C GLY A 48 -8.59 4.37 -40.45
N PRO A 49 -7.66 5.27 -40.84
CA PRO A 49 -7.66 5.80 -42.21
C PRO A 49 -6.85 4.90 -43.17
N ASP A 50 -7.52 4.43 -44.22
CA ASP A 50 -6.95 3.67 -45.32
C ASP A 50 -5.83 4.42 -46.07
N GLY A 51 -4.71 3.74 -46.27
CA GLY A 51 -3.56 4.18 -47.08
C GLY A 51 -2.26 3.47 -46.68
N ASP A 52 -1.34 3.28 -47.63
CA ASP A 52 -0.07 2.53 -47.53
C ASP A 52 0.99 3.08 -46.53
N ALA A 53 0.60 3.86 -45.52
CA ALA A 53 1.55 4.66 -44.74
C ALA A 53 1.38 4.58 -43.22
N TYR A 54 1.04 3.41 -42.66
CA TYR A 54 1.31 3.16 -41.24
C TYR A 54 2.15 1.89 -41.04
N PRO A 55 3.48 2.02 -40.82
CA PRO A 55 4.32 0.87 -40.56
C PRO A 55 3.85 0.15 -39.29
N PRO A 56 3.72 -1.18 -39.29
CA PRO A 56 3.36 -1.99 -38.11
C PRO A 56 4.18 -1.67 -36.85
N GLY A 57 5.39 -1.11 -37.04
CA GLY A 57 6.24 -0.62 -35.96
C GLY A 57 5.63 0.52 -35.13
N LEU A 58 4.74 1.35 -35.68
CA LEU A 58 4.12 2.46 -34.95
C LEU A 58 3.20 1.97 -33.83
N LEU A 59 2.41 0.92 -34.08
CA LEU A 59 1.63 0.25 -33.03
C LEU A 59 2.50 -0.35 -31.94
N PHE A 60 3.58 -1.00 -32.34
CA PHE A 60 4.51 -1.62 -31.40
C PHE A 60 5.19 -0.55 -30.53
N VAL A 61 5.70 0.52 -31.15
CA VAL A 61 6.29 1.67 -30.44
C VAL A 61 5.27 2.34 -29.54
N PHE A 62 4.01 2.42 -29.96
CA PHE A 62 2.92 2.96 -29.16
C PHE A 62 2.67 2.10 -27.92
N PHE A 63 2.41 0.80 -28.08
CA PHE A 63 2.20 -0.13 -26.98
C PHE A 63 3.36 -0.13 -25.98
N VAL A 64 4.59 -0.20 -26.49
CA VAL A 64 5.80 -0.16 -25.66
C VAL A 64 5.92 1.18 -24.95
N GLY A 65 5.74 2.29 -25.67
CA GLY A 65 5.83 3.65 -25.12
C GLY A 65 4.80 3.90 -24.02
N THR A 66 3.55 3.49 -24.22
CA THR A 66 2.50 3.62 -23.21
C THR A 66 2.78 2.74 -21.99
N THR A 67 3.27 1.51 -22.19
CA THR A 67 3.63 0.61 -21.08
C THR A 67 4.79 1.18 -20.26
N VAL A 68 5.81 1.72 -20.92
CA VAL A 68 6.97 2.36 -20.27
C VAL A 68 6.53 3.64 -19.53
N ALA A 69 5.71 4.48 -20.16
CA ALA A 69 5.18 5.69 -19.54
C ALA A 69 4.34 5.36 -18.30
N TRP A 70 3.48 4.34 -18.39
CA TRP A 70 2.69 3.85 -17.25
C TRP A 70 3.59 3.37 -16.10
N TRP A 71 4.58 2.53 -16.40
CA TRP A 71 5.53 2.04 -15.40
C TRP A 71 6.31 3.19 -14.75
N ALA A 72 6.75 4.18 -15.55
CA ALA A 72 7.45 5.36 -15.07
C ALA A 72 6.54 6.24 -14.19
N SER A 73 5.30 6.52 -14.60
CA SER A 73 4.33 7.29 -13.83
C SER A 73 3.99 6.63 -12.50
N TYR A 74 3.78 5.31 -12.48
CA TYR A 74 3.57 4.57 -11.24
C TYR A 74 4.78 4.69 -10.30
N ARG A 75 6.01 4.49 -10.83
CA ARG A 75 7.24 4.64 -10.06
C ARG A 75 7.42 6.06 -9.50
N LEU A 76 7.13 7.07 -10.30
CA LEU A 76 7.20 8.48 -9.90
C LEU A 76 6.16 8.81 -8.82
N ALA A 77 4.93 8.31 -8.94
CA ALA A 77 3.89 8.52 -7.94
C ALA A 77 4.23 7.87 -6.60
N VAL A 78 4.71 6.62 -6.61
CA VAL A 78 5.17 5.91 -5.40
C VAL A 78 6.34 6.65 -4.75
N TRP A 79 7.34 7.04 -5.54
CA TRP A 79 8.49 7.79 -5.05
C TRP A 79 8.12 9.17 -4.50
N GLY A 80 7.28 9.91 -5.22
CA GLY A 80 6.79 11.23 -4.84
C GLY A 80 6.00 11.20 -3.54
N ASN A 81 5.07 10.25 -3.38
CA ASN A 81 4.32 10.05 -2.14
C ASN A 81 5.24 9.66 -0.97
N ALA A 82 6.18 8.74 -1.17
CA ALA A 82 7.13 8.35 -0.14
C ALA A 82 8.02 9.53 0.30
N LYS A 83 8.44 10.37 -0.65
CA LYS A 83 9.19 11.60 -0.38
C LYS A 83 8.33 12.61 0.38
N ALA A 84 7.10 12.86 -0.08
CA ALA A 84 6.17 13.79 0.55
C ALA A 84 5.85 13.37 2.00
N LEU A 85 5.61 12.07 2.24
CA LEU A 85 5.36 11.54 3.58
C LEU A 85 6.56 11.82 4.50
N ARG A 86 7.79 11.63 4.03
CA ARG A 86 9.01 11.92 4.82
C ARG A 86 9.23 13.40 5.11
N MET A 87 8.77 14.27 4.21
CA MET A 87 8.85 15.72 4.38
C MET A 87 7.68 16.26 5.23
N ALA A 88 6.62 15.48 5.41
CA ALA A 88 5.51 15.87 6.25
C ALA A 88 5.94 15.88 7.74
N PRO A 89 5.49 16.86 8.53
CA PRO A 89 5.85 16.97 9.95
C PRO A 89 5.63 15.68 10.74
N ALA A 90 4.55 14.95 10.46
CA ALA A 90 4.23 13.69 11.12
C ALA A 90 5.08 12.48 10.64
N GLY A 91 5.64 12.53 9.43
CA GLY A 91 6.37 11.39 8.85
C GLY A 91 7.86 11.36 9.20
N SER A 92 8.40 12.43 9.78
CA SER A 92 9.77 12.44 10.34
C SER A 92 9.82 12.09 11.83
N MET A 93 8.67 11.96 12.49
CA MET A 93 8.58 11.74 13.94
C MET A 93 8.71 10.27 14.31
N ASP A 94 9.22 10.06 15.51
CA ASP A 94 9.24 8.76 16.17
C ASP A 94 7.86 8.48 16.75
N TRP A 95 7.29 7.34 16.36
CA TRP A 95 5.98 6.92 16.84
C TRP A 95 6.12 5.88 17.93
N ARG A 96 5.34 6.02 19.00
CA ARG A 96 5.14 4.98 19.99
C ARG A 96 3.92 4.16 19.61
N TRP A 97 4.11 2.86 19.46
CA TRP A 97 3.05 1.92 19.14
C TRP A 97 2.71 1.12 20.38
N THR A 98 1.41 1.07 20.69
CA THR A 98 0.87 0.18 21.71
C THR A 98 -0.13 -0.75 21.03
N ILE A 99 0.14 -2.06 21.13
CA ILE A 99 -0.67 -3.12 20.56
C ILE A 99 -1.26 -3.94 21.71
N SER A 100 -2.57 -4.02 21.75
CA SER A 100 -3.31 -4.71 22.81
C SER A 100 -4.53 -5.43 22.23
N GLU A 101 -5.25 -6.17 23.06
CA GLU A 101 -6.52 -6.79 22.66
C GLU A 101 -7.57 -5.75 22.23
N GLY A 102 -7.49 -4.52 22.75
CA GLY A 102 -8.40 -3.43 22.39
C GLY A 102 -8.06 -2.69 21.10
N GLY A 103 -7.01 -3.08 20.37
CA GLY A 103 -6.61 -2.46 19.11
C GLY A 103 -5.19 -1.91 19.11
N LEU A 104 -4.95 -1.04 18.13
CA LEU A 104 -3.69 -0.34 17.91
C LEU A 104 -3.80 1.11 18.37
N ARG A 105 -2.77 1.59 19.06
CA ARG A 105 -2.60 3.01 19.39
C ARG A 105 -1.24 3.49 18.90
N PHE A 106 -1.25 4.58 18.14
CA PHE A 106 -0.09 5.24 17.58
C PHE A 106 0.03 6.63 18.19
N GLU A 107 1.14 6.91 18.86
CA GLU A 107 1.36 8.19 19.53
C GLU A 107 2.63 8.85 18.98
N SER A 108 2.53 10.15 18.70
CA SER A 108 3.65 11.02 18.37
C SER A 108 3.49 12.34 19.10
N ALA A 109 4.47 13.23 19.01
CA ALA A 109 4.39 14.55 19.62
C ALA A 109 3.23 15.41 19.09
N LEU A 110 2.73 15.16 17.87
CA LEU A 110 1.68 15.96 17.23
C LEU A 110 0.29 15.34 17.29
N GLN A 111 0.20 14.02 17.37
CA GLN A 111 -1.08 13.33 17.27
C GLN A 111 -1.04 11.95 17.94
N THR A 112 -2.22 11.56 18.40
CA THR A 112 -2.53 10.20 18.84
C THR A 112 -3.65 9.66 17.97
N VAL A 113 -3.44 8.45 17.44
CA VAL A 113 -4.40 7.75 16.60
C VAL A 113 -4.71 6.41 17.27
N TRP A 114 -5.99 6.06 17.31
CA TRP A 114 -6.45 4.77 17.80
C TRP A 114 -7.21 4.04 16.69
N THR A 115 -7.01 2.73 16.59
CA THR A 115 -7.61 1.89 15.57
C THR A 115 -8.05 0.57 16.17
N ASP A 116 -9.36 0.32 16.13
CA ASP A 116 -9.95 -0.96 16.53
C ASP A 116 -9.54 -2.06 15.53
N TRP A 117 -9.40 -3.29 16.02
CA TRP A 117 -9.15 -4.47 15.19
C TRP A 117 -10.21 -4.68 14.11
N LYS A 118 -11.46 -4.30 14.38
CA LYS A 118 -12.57 -4.36 13.41
C LYS A 118 -12.36 -3.48 12.18
N ALA A 119 -11.59 -2.41 12.32
CA ALA A 119 -11.28 -1.51 11.20
C ALA A 119 -10.13 -2.06 10.33
N ILE A 120 -9.39 -3.05 10.82
CA ILE A 120 -8.25 -3.63 10.12
C ILE A 120 -8.72 -4.87 9.36
N LYS A 121 -8.72 -4.80 8.03
CA LYS A 121 -9.18 -5.90 7.16
C LYS A 121 -8.40 -7.19 7.40
N SER A 122 -7.08 -7.09 7.50
CA SER A 122 -6.18 -8.22 7.73
C SER A 122 -4.80 -7.71 8.14
N VAL A 123 -4.01 -8.54 8.80
CA VAL A 123 -2.59 -8.25 9.07
C VAL A 123 -1.73 -9.21 8.25
N GLN A 124 -0.83 -8.66 7.44
CA GLN A 124 0.11 -9.46 6.64
C GLN A 124 1.50 -9.41 7.23
N GLU A 125 2.08 -10.58 7.44
CA GLU A 125 3.47 -10.73 7.81
C GLU A 125 4.34 -10.93 6.55
N GLU A 126 5.27 -10.00 6.32
CA GLU A 126 6.31 -10.14 5.30
C GLU A 126 7.67 -10.42 5.98
N LYS A 127 8.71 -10.68 5.18
CA LYS A 127 10.06 -11.02 5.68
C LYS A 127 10.60 -10.02 6.70
N ASP A 128 10.36 -8.72 6.50
CA ASP A 128 10.96 -7.61 7.27
C ASP A 128 9.92 -6.73 8.01
N ARG A 129 8.62 -6.99 7.86
CA ARG A 129 7.57 -6.13 8.41
C ARG A 129 6.24 -6.85 8.65
N PHE A 130 5.42 -6.29 9.53
CA PHE A 130 3.98 -6.53 9.61
C PHE A 130 3.23 -5.35 8.99
N VAL A 131 2.18 -5.62 8.22
CA VAL A 131 1.37 -4.58 7.58
C VAL A 131 -0.09 -4.77 7.94
N PHE A 132 -0.69 -3.72 8.50
CA PHE A 132 -2.06 -3.70 8.97
C PHE A 132 -2.93 -3.08 7.88
N LEU A 133 -3.72 -3.88 7.17
CA LEU A 133 -4.52 -3.42 6.04
C LEU A 133 -5.70 -2.57 6.52
N LEU A 134 -5.46 -1.28 6.69
CA LEU A 134 -6.45 -0.28 7.13
C LEU A 134 -7.06 0.47 5.94
N LEU A 135 -6.21 1.07 5.10
CA LEU A 135 -6.61 1.71 3.84
C LEU A 135 -5.71 1.23 2.69
N PRO A 136 -6.25 1.08 1.46
CA PRO A 136 -5.49 0.60 0.30
C PRO A 136 -4.24 1.43 -0.01
N THR A 137 -4.29 2.73 0.23
CA THR A 137 -3.19 3.68 -0.02
C THR A 137 -2.39 4.01 1.23
N GLN A 138 -2.90 3.68 2.42
CA GLN A 138 -2.31 4.08 3.70
C GLN A 138 -2.54 2.99 4.76
N SER A 139 -1.64 2.01 4.76
CA SER A 139 -1.64 0.93 5.75
C SER A 139 -0.48 1.12 6.73
N PRO A 140 -0.72 1.12 8.05
CA PRO A 140 0.35 1.15 9.04
C PRO A 140 1.30 -0.04 8.88
N VAL A 141 2.61 0.22 9.01
CA VAL A 141 3.67 -0.78 8.88
C VAL A 141 4.49 -0.81 10.16
N LEU A 142 4.68 -2.00 10.72
CA LEU A 142 5.56 -2.26 11.85
C LEU A 142 6.78 -3.06 11.39
N SER A 143 7.96 -2.46 11.49
CA SER A 143 9.21 -3.10 11.08
C SER A 143 9.63 -4.19 12.06
N LYS A 144 9.96 -5.38 11.57
CA LYS A 144 10.38 -6.51 12.43
C LYS A 144 11.69 -6.25 13.17
N ARG A 145 12.57 -5.42 12.60
CA ARG A 145 13.84 -5.01 13.25
C ARG A 145 13.63 -4.26 14.58
N LEU A 146 12.42 -3.77 14.84
CA LEU A 146 12.06 -3.06 16.08
C LEU A 146 11.40 -3.99 17.10
N LEU A 147 11.19 -5.25 16.74
CA LEU A 147 10.55 -6.25 17.59
C LEU A 147 11.59 -7.25 18.08
N THR A 148 11.46 -7.66 19.33
CA THR A 148 12.09 -8.89 19.81
C THR A 148 11.36 -10.10 19.22
N GLU A 149 12.01 -11.26 19.18
CA GLU A 149 11.34 -12.51 18.76
C GLU A 149 10.12 -12.84 19.63
N GLU A 150 10.19 -12.55 20.92
CA GLU A 150 9.07 -12.69 21.84
C GLU A 150 7.89 -11.77 21.45
N GLN A 151 8.16 -10.49 21.17
CA GLN A 151 7.13 -9.56 20.73
C GLN A 151 6.54 -9.95 19.38
N ALA A 152 7.38 -10.40 18.44
CA ALA A 152 6.92 -10.86 17.13
C ALA A 152 6.03 -12.11 17.25
N SER A 153 6.42 -13.10 18.06
CA SER A 153 5.61 -14.30 18.32
C SER A 153 4.30 -13.99 19.04
N THR A 154 4.33 -13.06 20.00
CA THR A 154 3.14 -12.57 20.70
C THR A 154 2.19 -11.89 19.73
N LEU A 155 2.71 -11.06 18.82
CA LEU A 155 1.91 -10.39 17.79
C LEU A 155 1.26 -11.38 16.83
N ARG A 156 2.00 -12.39 16.36
CA ARG A 156 1.44 -13.47 15.52
C ARG A 156 0.30 -14.18 16.23
N THR A 157 0.52 -14.59 17.47
CA THR A 157 -0.48 -15.30 18.28
C THR A 157 -1.75 -14.47 18.47
N LEU A 158 -1.60 -13.17 18.75
CA LEU A 158 -2.73 -12.24 18.86
C LEU A 158 -3.50 -12.11 17.55
N VAL A 159 -2.79 -11.92 16.43
CA VAL A 159 -3.42 -11.79 15.10
C VAL A 159 -4.16 -13.07 14.74
N ASP A 160 -3.56 -14.25 14.97
CA ASP A 160 -4.18 -15.54 14.70
C ASP A 160 -5.44 -15.77 15.54
N ASP A 161 -5.45 -15.35 16.81
CA ASP A 161 -6.66 -15.40 17.66
C ASP A 161 -7.77 -14.49 17.12
N LEU A 162 -7.42 -13.24 16.79
CA LEU A 162 -8.37 -12.26 16.27
C LEU A 162 -8.99 -12.70 14.94
N ASP A 163 -8.19 -13.32 14.06
CA ASP A 163 -8.64 -13.87 12.78
C ASP A 163 -9.60 -15.05 13.00
N ARG A 164 -9.24 -16.01 13.88
CA ARG A 164 -10.11 -17.15 14.23
C ARG A 164 -11.43 -16.73 14.85
N ARG A 165 -11.43 -15.63 15.60
CA ARG A 165 -12.64 -15.04 16.20
C ARG A 165 -13.45 -14.20 15.22
N GLY A 166 -12.97 -13.99 13.99
CA GLY A 166 -13.64 -13.18 12.98
C GLY A 166 -13.74 -11.70 13.38
N VAL A 167 -12.78 -11.19 14.16
CA VAL A 167 -12.78 -9.79 14.61
C VAL A 167 -12.19 -8.87 13.55
N LEU A 168 -11.17 -9.33 12.83
CA LEU A 168 -10.52 -8.56 11.77
C LEU A 168 -11.52 -8.29 10.63
N GLY A 169 -11.62 -7.03 10.20
CA GLY A 169 -12.49 -6.61 9.11
C GLY A 169 -14.00 -6.58 9.44
N ALA A 170 -14.42 -7.02 10.62
CA ALA A 170 -15.85 -7.09 10.98
C ALA A 170 -16.58 -5.73 11.07
N GLY A 171 -15.84 -4.61 11.03
CA GLY A 171 -16.42 -3.27 10.93
C GLY A 171 -16.55 -2.74 9.51
N VAL A 172 -16.19 -3.54 8.50
CA VAL A 172 -16.05 -3.13 7.09
C VAL A 172 -16.97 -3.92 6.14
N ASP A 173 -17.75 -4.88 6.68
CA ASP A 173 -18.76 -5.65 5.93
C ASP A 173 -20.01 -4.82 5.61
#